data_AF-A0A077Z841-F1
#
_entry.id   AF-A0A077Z841-F1
#
_cell.length_a   1.000
_cell.length_b   1.000
_cell.length_c   1.000
_cell.angle_alpha   90.00
_cell.angle_beta   90.00
_cell.angle_gamma   90.00
#
_symmetry.space_group_name_H-M   'P 1'
#
loop_
_entity.id
_entity.type
_entity.pdbx_description
1 polymer ?
#
loop_
_entity_poly.entity_id
_entity_poly.type
_entity_poly.pdbx_seq_one_letter_code
_entity_poly.pdbx_strand_id
1 'polypeptide(L)'
;MHSFTLNEHALSEVLLHPSVADKSVSIVSVAGAFRRGKSFMLNFFLKYLRNEVLLGVEWLNDDASSLEGFSWRGGAERDTSGVLLWSQPFVLLITFRSFIIVLKGRCPLNSERLCLRFLVFLRRYIYNLSQNIQEDDLQHLQLFTEYGRLALEDNVKPFQVSFLNSLVKNLTAPLIEELSISRTRLELSLRTQHPELQQLRQHISTCFTDISCFLMPHPGLKVATSPNFHGQLSDIEVEFKRQLMNFVPQILAPNNLVIKKINGREICCRELLEYFRSYMKVFAGEDLPEPKSMLLATAEANNLAAVANARALYCNEMEEVCGGDTPYLAPEELEGQHMEKRSKSIRMFKNVRKMGGEEYSLSFLNTLEAELNACFENYVKLNNGKNMFRSFRTPAVFFLMIVLNYFFQEMFVLLRLDLLASLCSSLLGLFLITLALWTYVRYTGDMREFGQTIDTKHASVYVSSNLTANESTNSLGNGRNTRQRRKCRK
;
A
#
# COMPACT_ATOMS: atom_id res chain seq x y z
N MET A 1 11.49 8.66 -15.63
CA MET A 1 11.09 9.39 -14.40
C MET A 1 10.63 10.78 -14.76
N HIS A 2 9.38 11.14 -14.46
CA HIS A 2 8.91 12.52 -14.55
C HIS A 2 9.08 13.15 -13.16
N SER A 3 10.06 14.06 -13.01
CA SER A 3 10.26 14.80 -11.77
C SER A 3 9.31 16.00 -11.69
N PHE A 4 8.95 16.39 -10.47
CA PHE A 4 8.16 17.58 -10.21
C PHE A 4 9.05 18.62 -9.55
N THR A 5 8.99 19.85 -10.03
CA THR A 5 9.72 20.98 -9.45
C THR A 5 8.74 22.04 -9.00
N LEU A 6 8.98 22.59 -7.81
CA LEU A 6 8.28 23.76 -7.32
C LEU A 6 9.04 25.00 -7.80
N ASN A 7 8.37 25.91 -8.51
CA ASN A 7 8.95 27.23 -8.76
C ASN A 7 8.80 28.07 -7.50
N GLU A 8 9.72 27.86 -6.56
CA GLU A 8 9.71 28.47 -5.24
C GLU A 8 9.85 29.99 -5.30
N HIS A 9 10.65 30.51 -6.25
CA HIS A 9 10.82 31.95 -6.46
C HIS A 9 9.48 32.61 -6.80
N ALA A 10 8.81 32.13 -7.86
CA ALA A 10 7.53 32.69 -8.28
C ALA A 10 6.44 32.53 -7.21
N LEU A 11 6.44 31.42 -6.47
CA LEU A 11 5.48 31.22 -5.38
C LEU A 11 5.76 32.15 -4.19
N SER A 12 7.04 32.39 -3.87
CA SER A 12 7.46 33.30 -2.81
C SER A 12 7.11 34.75 -3.14
N GLU A 13 7.33 35.20 -4.37
CA GLU A 13 6.92 36.54 -4.84
C GLU A 13 5.44 36.81 -4.60
N VAL A 14 4.60 35.78 -4.80
CA VAL A 14 3.15 35.92 -4.62
C VAL A 14 2.73 35.78 -3.15
N LEU A 15 3.21 34.76 -2.44
CA LEU A 15 2.75 34.43 -1.08
C LEU A 15 3.45 35.23 0.03
N LEU A 16 4.67 35.73 -0.21
CA LEU A 16 5.42 36.53 0.75
C LEU A 16 5.34 38.04 0.49
N HIS A 17 4.52 38.46 -0.48
CA HIS A 17 4.33 39.89 -0.73
C HIS A 17 3.81 40.59 0.55
N PRO A 18 4.35 41.75 0.95
CA PRO A 18 4.05 42.38 2.25
C PRO A 18 2.56 42.64 2.50
N SER A 19 1.79 42.87 1.43
CA SER A 19 0.34 43.09 1.54
C SER A 19 -0.46 41.82 1.85
N VAL A 20 0.14 40.64 1.78
CA VAL A 20 -0.57 39.34 1.85
C VAL A 20 0.04 38.31 2.81
N ALA A 21 1.34 38.37 3.07
CA ALA A 21 2.10 37.31 3.75
C ALA A 21 1.46 36.82 5.07
N ASP A 22 0.95 37.75 5.88
CA ASP A 22 0.44 37.46 7.23
C ASP A 22 -1.10 37.35 7.29
N LYS A 23 -1.78 37.33 6.15
CA LYS A 23 -3.24 37.20 6.06
C LYS A 23 -3.67 35.74 5.92
N SER A 24 -4.83 35.41 6.47
CA SER A 24 -5.44 34.08 6.31
C SER A 24 -5.79 33.80 4.85
N VAL A 25 -5.52 32.59 4.39
CA VAL A 25 -5.68 32.21 2.98
C VAL A 25 -6.90 31.33 2.74
N SER A 26 -7.61 31.60 1.64
CA SER A 26 -8.65 30.75 1.05
C SER A 26 -8.18 30.32 -0.34
N ILE A 27 -8.18 29.02 -0.60
CA ILE A 27 -7.70 28.47 -1.87
C ILE A 27 -8.86 27.80 -2.59
N VAL A 28 -9.18 28.32 -3.77
CA VAL A 28 -10.20 27.75 -4.65
C VAL A 28 -9.50 27.16 -5.86
N SER A 29 -9.78 25.90 -6.14
CA SER A 29 -9.13 25.20 -7.24
C SER A 29 -10.13 24.46 -8.12
N VAL A 30 -9.86 24.47 -9.42
CA VAL A 30 -10.62 23.73 -10.41
C VAL A 30 -9.74 22.66 -11.03
N ALA A 31 -10.16 21.40 -10.98
CA ALA A 31 -9.43 20.27 -11.53
C ALA A 31 -10.39 19.28 -12.20
N GLY A 32 -9.84 18.35 -12.98
CA GLY A 32 -10.62 17.44 -13.83
C GLY A 32 -10.00 17.20 -15.20
N ALA A 33 -10.71 16.46 -16.04
CA ALA A 33 -10.20 15.87 -17.27
C ALA A 33 -9.74 16.89 -18.33
N PHE A 34 -8.90 16.41 -19.26
CA PHE A 34 -8.51 17.07 -20.52
C PHE A 34 -9.48 18.08 -21.12
N ARG A 35 -9.09 19.31 -21.49
CA ARG A 35 -9.95 20.14 -22.37
C ARG A 35 -11.43 20.33 -21.99
N ARG A 36 -11.77 20.22 -20.71
CA ARG A 36 -13.14 20.45 -20.21
C ARG A 36 -13.43 21.88 -19.74
N GLY A 37 -12.77 22.91 -20.29
CA GLY A 37 -13.10 24.31 -19.98
C GLY A 37 -12.69 24.84 -18.59
N LYS A 38 -11.68 24.25 -17.92
CA LYS A 38 -11.28 24.69 -16.57
C LYS A 38 -10.69 26.11 -16.52
N SER A 39 -9.73 26.41 -17.39
CA SER A 39 -9.14 27.76 -17.48
C SER A 39 -10.20 28.79 -17.87
N PHE A 40 -11.11 28.41 -18.77
CA PHE A 40 -12.30 29.20 -19.12
C PHE A 40 -13.17 29.51 -17.89
N MET A 41 -13.48 28.51 -17.05
CA MET A 41 -14.19 28.73 -15.78
C MET A 41 -13.42 29.62 -14.79
N LEU A 42 -12.10 29.41 -14.65
CA LEU A 42 -11.26 30.23 -13.78
C LEU A 42 -11.22 31.70 -14.21
N ASN A 43 -11.36 32.00 -15.49
CA ASN A 43 -11.40 33.39 -15.93
C ASN A 43 -12.73 34.08 -15.57
N PHE A 44 -13.84 33.35 -15.50
CA PHE A 44 -15.07 33.90 -14.91
C PHE A 44 -14.91 34.19 -13.42
N PHE A 45 -14.16 33.34 -12.71
CA PHE A 45 -13.84 33.59 -11.30
C PHE A 45 -13.00 34.87 -11.16
N LEU A 46 -11.99 35.05 -12.01
CA LEU A 46 -11.21 36.29 -12.04
C LEU A 46 -12.07 37.52 -12.33
N LYS A 47 -12.99 37.43 -13.32
CA LYS A 47 -13.89 38.51 -13.69
C LYS A 47 -14.84 38.89 -12.53
N TYR A 48 -15.44 37.90 -11.88
CA TYR A 48 -16.29 38.10 -10.69
C TYR A 48 -15.54 38.81 -9.56
N LEU A 49 -14.35 38.30 -9.22
CA LEU A 49 -13.54 38.87 -8.13
C LEU A 49 -13.12 40.30 -8.42
N ARG A 50 -12.75 40.62 -9.67
CA ARG A 50 -12.36 41.96 -10.09
C ARG A 50 -13.53 42.94 -10.11
N ASN A 51 -14.67 42.53 -10.68
CA ASN A 51 -15.74 43.47 -10.99
C ASN A 51 -16.77 43.56 -9.86
N GLU A 52 -17.35 42.44 -9.45
CA GLU A 52 -18.41 42.47 -8.45
C GLU A 52 -17.84 42.64 -7.05
N VAL A 53 -16.82 41.87 -6.70
CA VAL A 53 -16.34 41.84 -5.32
C VAL A 53 -15.48 43.05 -4.98
N LEU A 54 -14.59 43.47 -5.89
CA LEU A 54 -13.69 44.60 -5.63
C LEU A 54 -14.27 45.95 -6.07
N LEU A 55 -14.99 46.02 -7.19
CA LEU A 55 -15.52 47.28 -7.73
C LEU A 55 -17.02 47.50 -7.45
N GLY A 56 -17.75 46.47 -7.02
CA GLY A 56 -19.20 46.57 -6.79
C GLY A 56 -20.02 46.74 -8.08
N VAL A 57 -19.47 46.33 -9.23
CA VAL A 57 -20.09 46.47 -10.56
C VAL A 57 -20.53 45.09 -11.06
N GLU A 58 -21.65 45.04 -11.78
CA GLU A 58 -22.12 43.82 -12.43
C GLU A 58 -21.01 43.18 -13.29
N TRP A 59 -20.68 41.92 -13.01
CA TRP A 59 -19.49 41.29 -13.56
C TRP A 59 -19.68 40.59 -14.90
N LEU A 60 -20.92 40.27 -15.30
CA LEU A 60 -21.21 39.44 -16.49
C LEU A 60 -22.04 40.16 -17.57
N ASN A 61 -22.60 41.34 -17.30
CA ASN A 61 -23.56 42.01 -18.18
C ASN A 61 -22.92 42.92 -19.25
N ASP A 62 -21.60 42.99 -19.31
CA ASP A 62 -20.88 43.72 -20.36
C ASP A 62 -20.55 42.80 -21.54
N ASP A 63 -21.52 42.65 -22.45
CA ASP A 63 -21.39 41.81 -23.65
C ASP A 63 -20.26 42.25 -24.60
N ALA A 64 -19.78 43.50 -24.48
CA ALA A 64 -18.66 44.00 -25.27
C ALA A 64 -17.29 43.49 -24.77
N SER A 65 -17.24 42.99 -23.54
CA SER A 65 -15.99 42.51 -22.94
C SER A 65 -15.62 41.09 -23.36
N SER A 66 -14.32 40.82 -23.40
CA SER A 66 -13.75 39.49 -23.58
C SER A 66 -13.34 38.87 -22.24
N LEU A 67 -13.16 37.55 -22.24
CA LEU A 67 -12.75 36.79 -21.08
C LEU A 67 -11.22 36.67 -21.00
N GLU A 68 -10.61 37.43 -20.10
CA GLU A 68 -9.15 37.48 -19.90
C GLU A 68 -8.71 36.78 -18.61
N GLY A 69 -7.45 36.30 -18.57
CA GLY A 69 -6.87 35.68 -17.38
C GLY A 69 -5.90 34.54 -17.71
N PHE A 70 -6.13 33.37 -17.13
CA PHE A 70 -5.39 32.15 -17.45
C PHE A 70 -5.50 31.83 -18.95
N SER A 71 -4.40 31.40 -19.56
CA SER A 71 -4.41 30.92 -20.95
C SER A 71 -5.42 29.79 -21.13
N TRP A 72 -6.23 29.92 -22.17
CA TRP A 72 -7.20 28.93 -22.60
C TRP A 72 -7.32 29.00 -24.12
N ARG A 73 -7.51 27.85 -24.76
CA ARG A 73 -7.73 27.74 -26.21
C ARG A 73 -8.58 26.52 -26.54
N GLY A 74 -9.22 26.55 -27.70
CA GLY A 74 -9.79 25.34 -28.31
C GLY A 74 -8.71 24.34 -28.74
N GLY A 75 -9.13 23.23 -29.34
CA GLY A 75 -8.26 22.18 -29.88
C GLY A 75 -8.02 20.99 -28.94
N ALA A 76 -7.49 19.90 -29.52
CA ALA A 76 -7.33 18.61 -28.84
C ALA A 76 -6.08 18.53 -27.94
N GLU A 77 -4.99 19.19 -28.35
CA GLU A 77 -3.71 19.20 -27.63
C GLU A 77 -3.81 19.78 -26.24
N ARG A 78 -2.82 19.65 -25.34
CA ARG A 78 -2.86 20.33 -24.02
C ARG A 78 -2.44 21.82 -24.10
N ASP A 79 -2.90 22.62 -23.14
CA ASP A 79 -2.49 24.04 -23.01
C ASP A 79 -1.71 24.24 -21.71
N THR A 80 -2.36 23.97 -20.59
CA THR A 80 -1.77 24.08 -19.26
C THR A 80 -1.04 22.81 -18.86
N SER A 81 0.22 22.94 -18.45
CA SER A 81 1.02 21.91 -17.78
C SER A 81 1.28 22.29 -16.32
N GLY A 82 1.43 21.28 -15.45
CA GLY A 82 1.67 21.53 -14.03
C GLY A 82 0.47 22.15 -13.30
N VAL A 83 0.79 22.89 -12.24
CA VAL A 83 -0.16 23.64 -11.41
C VAL A 83 0.12 25.13 -11.58
N LEU A 84 -0.89 25.91 -11.93
CA LEU A 84 -0.79 27.36 -12.01
C LEU A 84 -1.52 28.04 -10.86
N LEU A 85 -0.99 29.18 -10.44
CA LEU A 85 -1.51 30.04 -9.40
C LEU A 85 -1.63 31.46 -9.98
N TRP A 86 -2.75 32.14 -9.71
CA TRP A 86 -2.93 33.51 -10.17
C TRP A 86 -1.95 34.45 -9.45
N SER A 87 -1.20 35.26 -10.20
CA SER A 87 -0.09 36.06 -9.68
C SER A 87 -0.49 37.15 -8.69
N GLN A 88 -1.74 37.61 -8.73
CA GLN A 88 -2.25 38.66 -7.85
C GLN A 88 -3.34 38.12 -6.92
N PRO A 89 -3.02 37.84 -5.65
CA PRO A 89 -4.02 37.37 -4.70
C PRO A 89 -5.09 38.43 -4.41
N PHE A 90 -6.34 38.01 -4.24
CA PHE A 90 -7.46 38.92 -3.98
C PHE A 90 -7.68 39.08 -2.48
N VAL A 91 -7.48 40.27 -1.93
CA VAL A 91 -7.70 40.56 -0.51
C VAL A 91 -9.15 41.02 -0.30
N LEU A 92 -9.92 40.25 0.45
CA LEU A 92 -11.31 40.51 0.80
C LEU A 92 -11.46 40.71 2.31
N LEU A 93 -12.33 41.62 2.73
CA LEU A 93 -12.66 41.81 4.15
C LEU A 93 -13.91 40.98 4.49
N ILE A 94 -13.76 39.96 5.34
CA ILE A 94 -14.87 39.18 5.87
C ILE A 94 -14.82 39.28 7.40
N THR A 95 -15.86 39.83 8.02
CA THR A 95 -15.99 39.93 9.51
C THR A 95 -14.68 40.28 10.23
N PHE A 96 -14.13 41.46 9.94
CA PHE A 96 -12.91 42.02 10.54
C PHE A 96 -11.58 41.28 10.24
N ARG A 97 -11.60 40.25 9.38
CA ARG A 97 -10.39 39.57 8.91
C ARG A 97 -10.19 39.82 7.43
N SER A 98 -8.93 40.08 7.04
CA SER A 98 -8.53 40.12 5.62
C SER A 98 -8.25 38.70 5.14
N PHE A 99 -9.00 38.25 4.15
CA PHE A 99 -8.88 36.94 3.51
C PHE A 99 -8.33 37.06 2.12
N ILE A 100 -7.52 36.09 1.73
CA ILE A 100 -6.90 36.11 0.42
C ILE A 100 -7.41 34.94 -0.41
N ILE A 101 -8.00 35.22 -1.57
CA ILE A 101 -8.33 34.17 -2.54
C ILE A 101 -7.14 33.95 -3.45
N VAL A 102 -6.67 32.71 -3.48
CA VAL A 102 -5.67 32.24 -4.44
C VAL A 102 -6.32 31.19 -5.33
N LEU A 103 -6.49 31.51 -6.61
CA LEU A 103 -7.06 30.60 -7.61
C LEU A 103 -5.98 29.69 -8.19
N LYS A 104 -6.20 28.37 -8.11
CA LYS A 104 -5.26 27.33 -8.55
C LYS A 104 -5.88 26.40 -9.60
N GLY A 105 -5.26 26.28 -10.78
CA GLY A 105 -5.81 25.55 -11.92
C GLY A 105 -5.02 24.32 -12.35
N ARG A 106 -5.72 23.18 -12.30
CA ARG A 106 -5.52 21.90 -13.01
C ARG A 106 -4.42 20.92 -12.55
N CYS A 107 -4.85 19.66 -12.51
CA CYS A 107 -4.02 18.49 -12.79
C CYS A 107 -4.55 17.71 -14.02
N PRO A 108 -3.70 17.15 -14.91
CA PRO A 108 -4.13 16.14 -15.86
C PRO A 108 -4.49 14.84 -15.13
N LEU A 109 -5.68 14.27 -15.41
CA LEU A 109 -5.96 12.87 -15.02
C LEU A 109 -5.00 11.89 -15.73
N ASN A 110 -4.42 12.27 -16.88
CA ASN A 110 -3.49 11.42 -17.62
C ASN A 110 -2.07 11.36 -17.03
N SER A 111 -1.77 12.17 -16.00
CA SER A 111 -0.59 12.00 -15.18
C SER A 111 -1.07 11.75 -13.76
N GLU A 112 -1.53 10.53 -13.49
CA GLU A 112 -2.06 10.06 -12.19
C GLU A 112 -1.28 10.69 -11.02
N ARG A 113 0.05 10.69 -11.14
CA ARG A 113 1.04 11.21 -10.19
C ARG A 113 0.86 12.68 -9.75
N LEU A 114 0.49 13.60 -10.66
CA LEU A 114 0.49 15.04 -10.34
C LEU A 114 -0.75 15.43 -9.50
N CYS A 115 -1.90 14.76 -9.66
CA CYS A 115 -3.17 15.24 -9.06
C CYS A 115 -3.23 14.87 -7.59
N LEU A 116 -2.86 13.62 -7.35
CA LEU A 116 -2.79 12.96 -6.06
C LEU A 116 -2.04 13.81 -5.02
N ARG A 117 -1.01 14.52 -5.46
CA ARG A 117 -0.08 15.27 -4.61
C ARG A 117 -0.62 16.65 -4.21
N PHE A 118 -1.33 17.32 -5.10
CA PHE A 118 -1.72 18.72 -4.88
C PHE A 118 -3.07 18.91 -4.20
N LEU A 119 -3.88 17.87 -4.05
CA LEU A 119 -5.19 17.95 -3.38
C LEU A 119 -5.07 18.35 -1.92
N VAL A 120 -4.00 17.91 -1.25
CA VAL A 120 -3.66 18.21 0.15
C VAL A 120 -3.76 19.71 0.48
N PHE A 121 -3.37 20.56 -0.46
CA PHE A 121 -3.37 22.02 -0.28
C PHE A 121 -4.75 22.65 -0.32
N LEU A 122 -5.73 21.98 -0.93
CA LEU A 122 -6.98 22.61 -1.33
C LEU A 122 -7.99 22.48 -0.20
N ARG A 123 -8.77 23.54 0.09
CA ARG A 123 -9.91 23.42 1.02
C ARG A 123 -11.20 23.30 0.25
N ARG A 124 -11.39 24.08 -0.82
CA ARG A 124 -12.50 23.93 -1.75
C ARG A 124 -12.00 23.47 -3.11
N TYR A 125 -12.39 22.25 -3.47
CA TYR A 125 -12.01 21.60 -4.72
C TYR A 125 -13.22 21.49 -5.65
N ILE A 126 -13.12 22.11 -6.81
CA ILE A 126 -14.15 22.04 -7.85
C ILE A 126 -13.75 20.96 -8.83
N TYR A 127 -14.46 19.83 -8.77
CA TYR A 127 -14.22 18.73 -9.68
C TYR A 127 -15.05 18.93 -10.95
N ASN A 128 -14.39 19.42 -11.98
CA ASN A 128 -14.99 19.76 -13.26
C ASN A 128 -15.08 18.54 -14.17
N LEU A 129 -16.28 17.99 -14.21
CA LEU A 129 -16.70 16.82 -14.98
C LEU A 129 -17.48 17.25 -16.22
N SER A 130 -17.55 16.35 -17.19
CA SER A 130 -18.26 16.60 -18.44
C SER A 130 -19.30 15.54 -18.66
N GLN A 131 -20.50 15.99 -19.01
CA GLN A 131 -21.71 15.22 -19.29
C GLN A 131 -22.32 14.58 -18.05
N ASN A 132 -21.64 13.62 -17.45
CA ASN A 132 -22.16 12.85 -16.34
C ASN A 132 -21.06 12.56 -15.32
N ILE A 133 -21.47 12.27 -14.09
CA ILE A 133 -20.58 11.69 -13.08
C ILE A 133 -20.56 10.19 -13.35
N GLN A 134 -19.42 9.68 -13.83
CA GLN A 134 -19.23 8.26 -14.10
C GLN A 134 -18.56 7.57 -12.90
N GLU A 135 -18.62 6.24 -12.81
CA GLU A 135 -17.99 5.52 -11.69
C GLU A 135 -16.46 5.64 -11.74
N ASP A 136 -15.85 5.74 -12.92
CA ASP A 136 -14.42 5.98 -13.07
C ASP A 136 -14.04 7.37 -12.54
N ASP A 137 -14.85 8.42 -12.72
CA ASP A 137 -14.61 9.73 -12.09
C ASP A 137 -14.53 9.61 -10.56
N LEU A 138 -15.43 8.82 -9.96
CA LEU A 138 -15.45 8.58 -8.53
C LEU A 138 -14.25 7.74 -8.06
N GLN A 139 -13.87 6.71 -8.81
CA GLN A 139 -12.67 5.90 -8.53
C GLN A 139 -11.39 6.75 -8.60
N HIS A 140 -11.26 7.62 -9.60
CA HIS A 140 -10.15 8.58 -9.67
C HIS A 140 -10.17 9.50 -8.45
N LEU A 141 -11.33 10.02 -8.06
CA LEU A 141 -11.47 10.88 -6.88
C LEU A 141 -11.10 10.14 -5.58
N GLN A 142 -11.45 8.86 -5.43
CA GLN A 142 -11.05 8.04 -4.29
C GLN A 142 -9.53 7.87 -4.23
N LEU A 143 -8.90 7.50 -5.35
CA LEU A 143 -7.44 7.35 -5.41
C LEU A 143 -6.74 8.66 -5.03
N PHE A 144 -7.26 9.77 -5.55
CA PHE A 144 -6.89 11.15 -5.26
C PHE A 144 -6.96 11.51 -3.77
N THR A 145 -8.05 11.15 -3.10
CA THR A 145 -8.22 11.43 -1.67
C THR A 145 -7.37 10.54 -0.79
N GLU A 146 -7.23 9.25 -1.11
CA GLU A 146 -6.40 8.32 -0.33
C GLU A 146 -4.92 8.71 -0.39
N TYR A 147 -4.42 9.08 -1.56
CA TYR A 147 -3.04 9.54 -1.67
C TYR A 147 -2.80 10.84 -0.91
N GLY A 148 -3.75 11.77 -0.99
CA GLY A 148 -3.70 13.00 -0.20
C GLY A 148 -3.76 12.72 1.31
N ARG A 149 -4.52 11.71 1.73
CA ARG A 149 -4.60 11.25 3.11
C ARG A 149 -3.31 10.56 3.57
N LEU A 150 -2.66 9.74 2.77
CA LEU A 150 -1.36 9.13 3.15
C LEU A 150 -0.27 10.18 3.38
N ALA A 151 -0.31 11.30 2.65
CA ALA A 151 0.62 12.42 2.84
C ALA A 151 0.25 13.33 4.03
N LEU A 152 -0.97 13.20 4.56
CA LEU A 152 -1.47 13.93 5.72
C LEU A 152 -1.60 12.93 6.88
N GLU A 153 -0.67 12.93 7.82
CA GLU A 153 -0.68 12.02 8.99
C GLU A 153 -1.91 12.18 9.93
N ASP A 154 -2.92 12.96 9.53
CA ASP A 154 -4.05 13.38 10.33
C ASP A 154 -5.38 12.77 9.86
N ASN A 155 -6.18 12.32 10.83
CA ASN A 155 -7.52 11.75 10.64
C ASN A 155 -8.65 12.79 10.45
N VAL A 156 -8.30 14.07 10.26
CA VAL A 156 -9.30 15.14 10.09
C VAL A 156 -9.76 15.19 8.64
N LYS A 157 -11.07 15.24 8.39
CA LYS A 157 -11.66 15.41 7.05
C LYS A 157 -11.02 16.60 6.32
N PRO A 158 -10.10 16.37 5.37
CA PRO A 158 -9.17 17.43 4.97
C PRO A 158 -9.80 18.46 4.02
N PHE A 159 -10.93 18.14 3.39
CA PHE A 159 -11.37 18.80 2.16
C PHE A 159 -12.87 19.13 2.12
N GLN A 160 -13.27 20.09 1.28
CA GLN A 160 -14.63 20.29 0.76
C GLN A 160 -14.61 20.10 -0.76
N VAL A 161 -15.62 19.44 -1.32
CA VAL A 161 -15.72 19.23 -2.77
C VAL A 161 -17.04 19.75 -3.31
N SER A 162 -16.94 20.48 -4.42
CA SER A 162 -18.07 20.85 -5.26
C SER A 162 -17.88 20.21 -6.63
N PHE A 163 -18.74 19.27 -6.98
CA PHE A 163 -18.77 18.67 -8.31
C PHE A 163 -19.39 19.70 -9.26
N LEU A 164 -18.66 20.11 -10.28
CA LEU A 164 -19.19 20.90 -11.38
C LEU A 164 -19.37 19.97 -12.57
N ASN A 165 -20.60 19.61 -12.89
CA ASN A 165 -20.88 18.73 -14.01
C ASN A 165 -21.46 19.54 -15.18
N SER A 166 -20.68 19.71 -16.24
CA SER A 166 -21.14 20.39 -17.46
C SER A 166 -21.98 19.44 -18.29
N LEU A 167 -23.30 19.62 -18.28
CA LEU A 167 -24.25 18.81 -19.04
C LEU A 167 -24.17 19.16 -20.54
N VAL A 168 -24.08 18.14 -21.38
CA VAL A 168 -24.14 18.28 -22.85
C VAL A 168 -25.57 18.18 -23.40
N LYS A 169 -26.56 17.84 -22.56
CA LYS A 169 -27.94 17.68 -23.02
C LYS A 169 -28.82 18.86 -22.59
N ASN A 170 -29.73 19.24 -23.50
CA ASN A 170 -30.79 20.23 -23.38
C ASN A 170 -31.77 19.92 -22.24
N LEU A 171 -31.28 19.91 -20.99
CA LEU A 171 -32.13 19.91 -19.81
C LEU A 171 -32.78 21.29 -19.75
N THR A 172 -34.10 21.32 -19.61
CA THR A 172 -34.84 22.56 -19.47
C THR A 172 -34.41 23.27 -18.19
N ALA A 173 -34.27 24.61 -18.27
CA ALA A 173 -33.98 25.51 -17.15
C ALA A 173 -34.54 25.07 -15.77
N PRO A 174 -35.84 24.74 -15.62
CA PRO A 174 -36.41 24.35 -14.32
C PRO A 174 -35.82 23.04 -13.78
N LEU A 175 -35.53 22.07 -14.64
CA LEU A 175 -34.97 20.78 -14.23
C LEU A 175 -33.50 20.93 -13.82
N ILE A 176 -32.77 21.89 -14.39
CA ILE A 176 -31.40 22.23 -13.97
C ILE A 176 -31.43 22.86 -12.57
N GLU A 177 -32.33 23.81 -12.32
CA GLU A 177 -32.46 24.47 -11.00
C GLU A 177 -32.84 23.47 -9.90
N GLU A 178 -33.78 22.57 -10.18
CA GLU A 178 -34.18 21.51 -9.22
C GLU A 178 -33.04 20.52 -8.95
N LEU A 179 -32.31 20.08 -9.99
CA LEU A 179 -31.24 19.10 -9.85
C LEU A 179 -29.93 19.67 -9.29
N SER A 180 -29.62 20.96 -9.54
CA SER A 180 -28.39 21.63 -9.09
C SER A 180 -28.38 21.98 -7.60
N ILE A 181 -29.54 22.00 -6.95
CA ILE A 181 -29.64 22.11 -5.49
C ILE A 181 -29.61 20.72 -4.82
N SER A 182 -29.90 19.68 -5.58
CA SER A 182 -30.18 18.35 -5.03
C SER A 182 -28.90 17.53 -4.80
N ARG A 183 -28.56 17.26 -3.52
CA ARG A 183 -27.52 16.27 -3.09
C ARG A 183 -27.78 14.86 -3.62
N THR A 184 -28.99 14.65 -4.10
CA THR A 184 -29.62 13.38 -4.41
C THR A 184 -28.82 12.52 -5.38
N ARG A 185 -28.15 13.04 -6.42
CA ARG A 185 -27.43 12.14 -7.36
C ARG A 185 -26.28 11.33 -6.75
N LEU A 186 -25.60 11.86 -5.72
CA LEU A 186 -24.52 11.13 -5.03
C LEU A 186 -25.06 10.22 -3.92
N GLU A 187 -26.17 10.58 -3.29
CA GLU A 187 -26.75 9.85 -2.15
C GLU A 187 -27.79 8.77 -2.57
N LEU A 188 -28.49 8.93 -3.70
CA LEU A 188 -29.70 8.18 -4.08
C LEU A 188 -29.55 6.68 -4.29
N SER A 189 -28.34 6.12 -4.28
CA SER A 189 -28.16 4.71 -4.68
C SER A 189 -27.40 3.84 -3.69
N LEU A 190 -27.13 4.32 -2.48
CA LEU A 190 -26.33 3.58 -1.50
C LEU A 190 -26.94 2.24 -1.05
N ARG A 191 -28.25 2.02 -1.13
CA ARG A 191 -28.89 0.80 -0.57
C ARG A 191 -29.08 -0.35 -1.57
N THR A 192 -29.08 -0.08 -2.88
CA THR A 192 -29.37 -1.09 -3.91
C THR A 192 -28.16 -1.45 -4.76
N GLN A 193 -27.03 -0.80 -4.54
CA GLN A 193 -25.82 -0.99 -5.32
C GLN A 193 -24.94 -2.15 -4.83
N HIS A 194 -24.07 -2.65 -5.71
CA HIS A 194 -23.05 -3.64 -5.39
C HIS A 194 -22.12 -3.13 -4.26
N PRO A 195 -21.61 -3.99 -3.35
CA PRO A 195 -20.80 -3.56 -2.20
C PRO A 195 -19.60 -2.67 -2.55
N GLU A 196 -18.92 -2.92 -3.66
CA GLU A 196 -17.80 -2.10 -4.15
C GLU A 196 -18.21 -0.63 -4.39
N LEU A 197 -19.38 -0.41 -5.01
CA LEU A 197 -19.91 0.92 -5.30
C LEU A 197 -20.36 1.64 -4.03
N GLN A 198 -20.84 0.89 -3.03
CA GLN A 198 -21.17 1.43 -1.72
C GLN A 198 -19.91 1.87 -0.96
N GLN A 199 -18.87 1.03 -0.95
CA GLN A 199 -17.58 1.33 -0.32
C GLN A 199 -16.94 2.57 -0.93
N LEU A 200 -16.95 2.70 -2.25
CA LEU A 200 -16.45 3.88 -2.97
C LEU A 200 -17.13 5.17 -2.49
N ARG A 201 -18.47 5.18 -2.44
CA ARG A 201 -19.24 6.35 -2.02
C ARG A 201 -19.07 6.66 -0.53
N GLN A 202 -19.05 5.62 0.31
CA GLN A 202 -18.76 5.76 1.74
C GLN A 202 -17.39 6.41 1.93
N HIS A 203 -16.36 5.91 1.25
CA HIS A 203 -15.01 6.46 1.30
C HIS A 203 -15.00 7.96 0.92
N ILE A 204 -15.58 8.35 -0.22
CA ILE A 204 -15.67 9.74 -0.64
C ILE A 204 -16.36 10.62 0.43
N SER A 205 -17.45 10.14 1.02
CA SER A 205 -18.17 10.86 2.08
C SER A 205 -17.34 11.05 3.37
N THR A 206 -16.38 10.16 3.63
CA THR A 206 -15.45 10.30 4.78
C THR A 206 -14.36 11.31 4.51
N CYS A 207 -13.93 11.49 3.26
CA CYS A 207 -12.85 12.42 2.89
C CYS A 207 -13.28 13.89 2.87
N PHE A 208 -14.56 14.17 2.60
CA PHE A 208 -15.05 15.54 2.45
C PHE A 208 -15.99 15.94 3.60
N THR A 209 -15.82 17.17 4.12
CA THR A 209 -16.74 17.73 5.12
C THR A 209 -18.07 18.14 4.50
N ASP A 210 -18.04 18.56 3.24
CA ASP A 210 -19.23 18.93 2.48
C ASP A 210 -19.03 18.52 1.02
N ILE A 211 -20.12 18.05 0.42
CA ILE A 211 -20.20 17.60 -0.96
C ILE A 211 -21.41 18.30 -1.58
N SER A 212 -21.15 19.09 -2.62
CA SER A 212 -22.19 19.74 -3.42
C SER A 212 -22.03 19.39 -4.90
N CYS A 213 -23.12 19.50 -5.67
CA CYS A 213 -23.09 19.28 -7.12
C CYS A 213 -23.78 20.45 -7.80
N PHE A 214 -23.10 21.08 -8.77
CA PHE A 214 -23.67 22.12 -9.63
C PHE A 214 -23.73 21.60 -11.06
N LEU A 215 -24.91 21.71 -11.65
CA LEU A 215 -25.17 21.31 -13.02
C LEU A 215 -25.08 22.54 -13.93
N MET A 216 -24.07 22.56 -14.81
CA MET A 216 -23.83 23.68 -15.70
C MET A 216 -24.32 23.31 -17.12
N PRO A 217 -25.15 24.12 -17.78
CA PRO A 217 -25.55 23.90 -19.17
C PRO A 217 -24.35 24.01 -20.12
N HIS A 218 -24.56 23.71 -21.40
CA HIS A 218 -23.53 23.87 -22.42
C HIS A 218 -23.34 25.38 -22.74
N PRO A 219 -22.10 25.89 -22.89
CA PRO A 219 -21.85 27.31 -23.12
C PRO A 219 -22.20 27.81 -24.53
N GLY A 220 -22.62 26.91 -25.42
CA GLY A 220 -22.95 27.19 -26.81
C GLY A 220 -22.00 26.53 -27.80
N LEU A 221 -22.49 26.22 -29.00
CA LEU A 221 -21.69 25.60 -30.05
C LEU A 221 -20.54 26.52 -30.50
N LYS A 222 -20.78 27.84 -30.58
CA LYS A 222 -19.73 28.81 -30.90
C LYS A 222 -18.54 28.70 -29.95
N VAL A 223 -18.79 28.64 -28.64
CA VAL A 223 -17.74 28.49 -27.61
C VAL A 223 -16.98 27.16 -27.76
N ALA A 224 -17.68 26.07 -28.10
CA ALA A 224 -17.10 24.74 -28.14
C ALA A 224 -16.34 24.43 -29.44
N THR A 225 -16.80 24.94 -30.58
CA THR A 225 -16.32 24.51 -31.91
C THR A 225 -15.69 25.63 -32.73
N SER A 226 -15.94 26.91 -32.43
CA SER A 226 -15.40 27.99 -33.24
C SER A 226 -13.91 28.23 -32.94
N PRO A 227 -13.02 28.15 -33.95
CA PRO A 227 -11.62 28.53 -33.75
C PRO A 227 -11.44 30.04 -33.52
N ASN A 228 -12.44 30.85 -33.90
CA ASN A 228 -12.43 32.31 -33.79
C ASN A 228 -13.02 32.82 -32.47
N PHE A 229 -13.41 31.92 -31.57
CA PHE A 229 -13.90 32.31 -30.25
C PHE A 229 -12.73 32.70 -29.35
N HIS A 230 -12.69 33.97 -28.94
CA HIS A 230 -11.64 34.55 -28.11
C HIS A 230 -12.17 35.02 -26.75
N GLY A 231 -13.34 34.53 -26.34
CA GLY A 231 -13.93 34.82 -25.03
C GLY A 231 -14.92 35.97 -25.03
N GLN A 232 -15.42 36.39 -26.20
CA GLN A 232 -16.47 37.38 -26.31
C GLN A 232 -17.72 36.91 -25.56
N LEU A 233 -18.20 37.69 -24.60
CA LEU A 233 -19.36 37.28 -23.81
C LEU A 233 -20.63 37.18 -24.67
N SER A 234 -20.78 38.01 -25.70
CA SER A 234 -21.91 37.96 -26.63
C SER A 234 -22.12 36.61 -27.34
N ASP A 235 -21.08 35.79 -27.48
CA ASP A 235 -21.15 34.48 -28.15
C ASP A 235 -21.50 33.32 -27.21
N ILE A 236 -21.66 33.58 -25.92
CA ILE A 236 -21.96 32.59 -24.88
C ILE A 236 -23.47 32.51 -24.68
N GLU A 237 -24.00 31.28 -24.61
CA GLU A 237 -25.43 31.02 -24.39
C GLU A 237 -25.95 31.70 -23.12
N VAL A 238 -27.13 32.32 -23.24
CA VAL A 238 -27.78 33.08 -22.15
C VAL A 238 -28.04 32.20 -20.93
N GLU A 239 -28.45 30.95 -21.14
CA GLU A 239 -28.71 30.01 -20.05
C GLU A 239 -27.42 29.65 -19.29
N PHE A 240 -26.29 29.56 -19.98
CA PHE A 240 -24.99 29.36 -19.33
C PHE A 240 -24.58 30.57 -18.51
N LYS A 241 -24.76 31.78 -19.04
CA LYS A 241 -24.52 33.01 -18.27
C LYS A 241 -25.41 33.09 -17.02
N ARG A 242 -26.69 32.72 -17.15
CA ARG A 242 -27.65 32.69 -16.04
C ARG A 242 -27.19 31.76 -14.92
N GLN A 243 -26.75 30.55 -15.26
CA GLN A 243 -26.24 29.61 -14.26
C GLN A 243 -24.87 30.02 -13.70
N LEU A 244 -24.02 30.68 -14.49
CA LEU A 244 -22.78 31.29 -13.99
C LEU A 244 -23.05 32.35 -12.92
N MET A 245 -24.07 33.20 -13.09
CA MET A 245 -24.49 34.20 -12.10
C MET A 245 -24.92 33.58 -10.77
N ASN A 246 -25.36 32.32 -10.75
CA ASN A 246 -25.66 31.60 -9.52
C ASN A 246 -24.42 30.88 -8.97
N PHE A 247 -23.69 30.18 -9.83
CA PHE A 247 -22.57 29.32 -9.45
C PHE A 247 -21.38 30.11 -8.89
N VAL A 248 -20.95 31.17 -9.58
CA VAL A 248 -19.72 31.89 -9.22
C VAL A 248 -19.83 32.55 -7.84
N PRO A 249 -20.91 33.28 -7.51
CA PRO A 249 -21.11 33.80 -6.15
C PRO A 249 -21.25 32.70 -5.09
N GLN A 250 -21.91 31.57 -5.41
CA GLN A 250 -22.01 30.45 -4.47
C GLN A 250 -20.63 29.92 -4.03
N ILE A 251 -19.63 30.01 -4.90
CA ILE A 251 -18.26 29.59 -4.61
C ILE A 251 -17.42 30.72 -3.99
N LEU A 252 -17.53 31.95 -4.52
CA LEU A 252 -16.56 33.03 -4.30
C LEU A 252 -17.07 34.24 -3.53
N ALA A 253 -18.38 34.34 -3.26
CA ALA A 253 -18.89 35.44 -2.45
C ALA A 253 -18.19 35.44 -1.07
N PRO A 254 -17.88 36.62 -0.49
CA PRO A 254 -17.08 36.70 0.74
C PRO A 254 -17.59 35.78 1.87
N ASN A 255 -18.90 35.69 2.07
CA ASN A 255 -19.51 34.85 3.11
C ASN A 255 -19.40 33.33 2.85
N ASN A 256 -19.14 32.93 1.60
CA ASN A 256 -19.02 31.52 1.21
C ASN A 256 -17.58 31.01 1.27
N LEU A 257 -16.58 31.89 1.38
CA LEU A 257 -15.17 31.50 1.34
C LEU A 257 -14.76 30.72 2.60
N VAL A 258 -13.97 29.68 2.39
CA VAL A 258 -13.54 28.79 3.47
C VAL A 258 -12.04 28.90 3.67
N ILE A 259 -11.67 29.35 4.86
CA ILE A 259 -10.29 29.53 5.29
C ILE A 259 -9.60 28.16 5.31
N LYS A 260 -8.40 28.09 4.75
CA LYS A 260 -7.58 26.89 4.85
C LYS A 260 -7.15 26.71 6.31
N LYS A 261 -7.47 25.53 6.84
CA LYS A 261 -7.01 25.09 8.15
C LYS A 261 -6.17 23.83 7.99
N ILE A 262 -5.09 23.74 8.74
CA ILE A 262 -4.30 22.53 8.91
C ILE A 262 -4.26 22.26 10.41
N ASN A 263 -4.67 21.06 10.81
CA ASN A 263 -4.77 20.62 12.21
C ASN A 263 -5.63 21.56 13.08
N GLY A 264 -6.74 22.02 12.49
CA GLY A 264 -7.70 22.92 13.12
C GLY A 264 -7.28 24.39 13.18
N ARG A 265 -6.00 24.70 12.89
CA ARG A 265 -5.45 26.06 12.90
C ARG A 265 -5.54 26.71 11.53
N GLU A 266 -5.97 27.98 11.49
CA GLU A 266 -5.92 28.80 10.28
C GLU A 266 -4.48 29.10 9.90
N ILE A 267 -4.16 28.99 8.61
CA ILE A 267 -2.81 29.26 8.10
C ILE A 267 -2.78 30.57 7.31
N CYS A 268 -1.65 31.28 7.39
CA CYS A 268 -1.39 32.45 6.54
C CYS A 268 -0.67 32.08 5.23
N CYS A 269 -0.54 33.04 4.31
CA CYS A 269 0.19 32.83 3.04
C CYS A 269 1.66 32.44 3.25
N ARG A 270 2.33 33.00 4.26
CA ARG A 270 3.70 32.64 4.63
C ARG A 270 3.80 31.17 5.05
N GLU A 271 2.92 30.73 5.95
CA GLU A 271 2.88 29.33 6.39
C GLU A 271 2.53 28.39 5.23
N LEU A 272 1.61 28.79 4.33
CA LEU A 272 1.24 28.02 3.16
C LEU A 272 2.44 27.67 2.27
N LEU A 273 3.40 28.59 2.10
CA LEU A 273 4.63 28.32 1.35
C LEU A 273 5.47 27.21 2.01
N GLU A 274 5.60 27.21 3.33
CA GLU A 274 6.33 26.16 4.06
C GLU A 274 5.65 24.79 3.92
N TYR A 275 4.31 24.77 3.90
CA TYR A 275 3.57 23.55 3.57
C TYR A 275 3.84 23.10 2.13
N PHE A 276 3.93 24.03 1.16
CA PHE A 276 4.30 23.69 -0.22
C PHE A 276 5.67 23.03 -0.29
N ARG A 277 6.67 23.59 0.39
CA ARG A 277 8.02 23.00 0.47
C ARG A 277 7.99 21.63 1.11
N SER A 278 7.33 21.48 2.25
CA SER A 278 7.30 20.24 3.03
C SER A 278 6.63 19.11 2.25
N TYR A 279 5.43 19.32 1.71
CA TYR A 279 4.76 18.27 0.95
C TYR A 279 5.48 17.95 -0.36
N MET A 280 6.11 18.92 -1.03
CA MET A 280 6.93 18.63 -2.21
C MET A 280 8.12 17.71 -1.91
N LYS A 281 8.71 17.80 -0.71
CA LYS A 281 9.74 16.85 -0.26
C LYS A 281 9.18 15.45 -0.05
N VAL A 282 8.04 15.34 0.64
CA VAL A 282 7.35 14.04 0.87
C VAL A 282 7.03 13.37 -0.46
N PHE A 283 6.51 14.15 -1.42
CA PHE A 283 6.21 13.64 -2.74
C PHE A 283 7.45 13.32 -3.58
N ALA A 284 8.58 13.98 -3.35
CA ALA A 284 9.83 13.63 -4.02
C ALA A 284 10.46 12.34 -3.45
N GLY A 285 10.08 11.93 -2.24
CA GLY A 285 10.57 10.71 -1.60
C GLY A 285 9.96 9.42 -2.16
N GLU A 286 10.49 8.29 -1.69
CA GLU A 286 10.03 6.93 -2.03
C GLU A 286 9.01 6.36 -1.02
N ASP A 287 8.71 7.10 0.05
CA ASP A 287 7.86 6.62 1.16
C ASP A 287 6.39 6.45 0.76
N LEU A 288 5.92 7.21 -0.23
CA LEU A 288 4.55 7.10 -0.74
C LEU A 288 4.49 6.11 -1.90
N PRO A 289 3.53 5.16 -1.89
CA PRO A 289 3.42 4.15 -2.94
C PRO A 289 3.22 4.82 -4.30
N GLU A 290 3.91 4.35 -5.34
CA GLU A 290 3.66 4.88 -6.68
C GLU A 290 2.23 4.50 -7.15
N PRO A 291 1.43 5.47 -7.62
CA PRO A 291 0.14 5.19 -8.23
C PRO A 291 0.37 4.38 -9.51
N LYS A 292 -0.34 3.25 -9.62
CA LYS A 292 -0.28 2.34 -10.76
C LYS A 292 -1.64 2.30 -11.44
N SER A 293 -1.63 2.09 -12.75
CA SER A 293 -2.86 1.81 -13.49
C SER A 293 -3.54 0.56 -12.94
N MET A 294 -4.86 0.49 -13.07
CA MET A 294 -5.66 -0.64 -12.55
C MET A 294 -5.16 -1.99 -13.05
N LEU A 295 -4.74 -2.07 -14.33
CA LEU A 295 -4.16 -3.28 -14.92
C LEU A 295 -2.86 -3.67 -14.23
N LEU A 296 -1.93 -2.73 -14.05
CA LEU A 296 -0.63 -3.00 -13.43
C LEU A 296 -0.77 -3.36 -11.95
N ALA A 297 -1.63 -2.67 -11.20
CA ALA A 297 -1.89 -2.97 -9.79
C ALA A 297 -2.50 -4.37 -9.62
N THR A 298 -3.45 -4.75 -10.49
CA THR A 298 -4.06 -6.08 -10.46
C THR A 298 -3.06 -7.16 -10.88
N ALA A 299 -2.25 -6.90 -11.92
CA ALA A 299 -1.18 -7.80 -12.36
C ALA A 299 -0.17 -8.06 -11.24
N GLU A 300 0.28 -7.02 -10.56
CA GLU A 300 1.18 -7.12 -9.41
C GLU A 300 0.55 -7.90 -8.25
N ALA A 301 -0.68 -7.56 -7.85
CA ALA A 301 -1.38 -8.26 -6.77
C ALA A 301 -1.58 -9.75 -7.09
N ASN A 302 -1.95 -10.09 -8.33
CA ASN A 302 -2.08 -11.47 -8.79
C ASN A 302 -0.74 -12.21 -8.72
N ASN A 303 0.35 -11.58 -9.17
CA ASN A 303 1.68 -12.17 -9.13
C ASN A 303 2.17 -12.37 -7.69
N LEU A 304 2.04 -11.36 -6.81
CA LEU A 304 2.40 -11.47 -5.40
C LEU A 304 1.61 -12.58 -4.68
N ALA A 305 0.31 -12.68 -4.93
CA ALA A 305 -0.51 -13.76 -4.39
C ALA A 305 -0.06 -15.13 -4.91
N ALA A 306 0.31 -15.24 -6.19
CA ALA A 306 0.84 -16.47 -6.76
C ALA A 306 2.20 -16.85 -6.15
N VAL A 307 3.11 -15.89 -5.92
CA VAL A 307 4.40 -16.11 -5.22
C VAL A 307 4.15 -16.63 -3.81
N ALA A 308 3.29 -15.94 -3.05
CA ALA A 308 2.98 -16.32 -1.67
C ALA A 308 2.40 -17.74 -1.58
N ASN A 309 1.44 -18.07 -2.45
CA ASN A 309 0.83 -19.40 -2.49
C ASN A 309 1.82 -20.50 -2.91
N ALA A 310 2.66 -20.24 -3.93
CA ALA A 310 3.67 -21.19 -4.39
C ALA A 310 4.76 -21.44 -3.33
N ARG A 311 5.19 -20.39 -2.63
CA ARG A 311 6.12 -20.51 -1.50
C ARG A 311 5.50 -21.27 -0.34
N ALA A 312 4.25 -20.97 0.02
CA ALA A 312 3.55 -21.68 1.08
C ALA A 312 3.42 -23.18 0.77
N LEU A 313 3.13 -23.55 -0.49
CA LEU A 313 3.13 -24.94 -0.92
C LEU A 313 4.50 -25.59 -0.68
N TYR A 314 5.58 -24.97 -1.16
CA TYR A 314 6.94 -25.47 -0.94
C TYR A 314 7.27 -25.69 0.54
N CYS A 315 7.01 -24.68 1.38
CA CYS A 315 7.32 -24.75 2.81
C CYS A 315 6.52 -25.85 3.51
N ASN A 316 5.23 -25.99 3.21
CA ASN A 316 4.40 -27.04 3.81
C ASN A 316 4.90 -28.43 3.43
N GLU A 317 5.23 -28.67 2.16
CA GLU A 317 5.72 -29.97 1.70
C GLU A 317 7.13 -30.27 2.23
N MET A 318 8.00 -29.27 2.32
CA MET A 318 9.33 -29.45 2.92
C MET A 318 9.26 -29.69 4.43
N GLU A 319 8.31 -29.07 5.13
CA GLU A 319 8.08 -29.33 6.56
C GLU A 319 7.60 -30.77 6.79
N GLU A 320 6.74 -31.32 5.93
CA GLU A 320 6.31 -32.73 6.01
C GLU A 320 7.46 -33.72 5.79
N VAL A 321 8.46 -33.34 4.99
CA VAL A 321 9.62 -34.20 4.69
C VAL A 321 10.70 -34.05 5.76
N CYS A 322 11.14 -32.83 6.06
CA CYS A 322 12.33 -32.53 6.85
C CYS A 322 12.09 -31.59 8.04
N GLY A 323 10.83 -31.33 8.40
CA GLY A 323 10.44 -30.50 9.54
C GLY A 323 10.87 -31.03 10.92
N GLY A 324 10.60 -30.29 11.99
CA GLY A 324 11.14 -30.59 13.33
C GLY A 324 10.91 -32.01 13.84
N ASP A 325 9.74 -32.58 13.54
CA ASP A 325 9.28 -33.90 14.03
C ASP A 325 9.68 -35.07 13.11
N THR A 326 10.33 -34.80 11.97
CA THR A 326 10.71 -35.84 11.01
C THR A 326 12.15 -36.33 11.23
N PRO A 327 12.50 -37.58 10.87
CA PRO A 327 13.87 -38.07 11.01
C PRO A 327 14.87 -37.29 10.12
N TYR A 328 16.16 -37.50 10.37
CA TYR A 328 17.22 -37.00 9.49
C TYR A 328 17.13 -37.65 8.11
N LEU A 329 17.21 -36.84 7.06
CA LEU A 329 17.40 -37.30 5.68
C LEU A 329 18.85 -37.15 5.23
N ALA A 330 19.36 -38.08 4.43
CA ALA A 330 20.67 -37.93 3.81
C ALA A 330 20.69 -36.70 2.88
N PRO A 331 21.84 -36.02 2.68
CA PRO A 331 21.89 -34.79 1.89
C PRO A 331 21.38 -34.95 0.45
N GLU A 332 21.72 -36.08 -0.21
CA GLU A 332 21.26 -36.40 -1.56
C GLU A 332 19.74 -36.61 -1.64
N GLU A 333 19.16 -37.25 -0.62
CA GLU A 333 17.71 -37.46 -0.54
C GLU A 333 16.97 -36.14 -0.27
N LEU A 334 17.52 -35.31 0.63
CA LEU A 334 16.97 -33.98 0.91
C LEU A 334 17.01 -33.07 -0.31
N GLU A 335 18.10 -33.09 -1.08
CA GLU A 335 18.23 -32.34 -2.34
C GLU A 335 17.24 -32.85 -3.40
N GLY A 336 17.06 -34.17 -3.50
CA GLY A 336 16.03 -34.77 -4.37
C GLY A 336 14.62 -34.30 -4.02
N GLN A 337 14.27 -34.31 -2.73
CA GLN A 337 12.98 -33.79 -2.24
C GLN A 337 12.82 -32.30 -2.54
N HIS A 338 13.86 -31.50 -2.29
CA HIS A 338 13.85 -30.07 -2.63
C HIS A 338 13.55 -29.83 -4.11
N MET A 339 14.25 -30.52 -5.01
CA MET A 339 14.06 -30.34 -6.45
C MET A 339 12.65 -30.72 -6.92
N GLU A 340 12.07 -31.77 -6.34
CA GLU A 340 10.69 -32.18 -6.60
C GLU A 340 9.70 -31.09 -6.13
N LYS A 341 9.80 -30.67 -4.86
CA LYS A 341 8.85 -29.70 -4.27
C LYS A 341 9.01 -28.31 -4.90
N ARG A 342 10.25 -27.91 -5.22
CA ARG A 342 10.55 -26.68 -5.98
C ARG A 342 9.90 -26.70 -7.35
N SER A 343 10.07 -27.79 -8.11
CA SER A 343 9.46 -27.94 -9.45
C SER A 343 7.93 -27.88 -9.39
N LYS A 344 7.33 -28.51 -8.38
CA LYS A 344 5.88 -28.46 -8.14
C LYS A 344 5.39 -27.05 -7.83
N SER A 345 6.12 -26.32 -6.99
CA SER A 345 5.81 -24.94 -6.60
C SER A 345 5.94 -23.95 -7.77
N ILE A 346 6.99 -24.09 -8.58
CA ILE A 346 7.16 -23.30 -9.82
C ILE A 346 6.03 -23.60 -10.81
N ARG A 347 5.63 -24.88 -10.95
CA ARG A 347 4.50 -25.26 -11.81
C ARG A 347 3.20 -24.65 -11.32
N MET A 348 2.95 -24.63 -10.01
CA MET A 348 1.79 -23.95 -9.43
C MET A 348 1.80 -22.46 -9.80
N PHE A 349 2.92 -21.76 -9.61
CA PHE A 349 3.05 -20.35 -9.97
C PHE A 349 2.73 -20.09 -11.45
N LYS A 350 3.30 -20.91 -12.35
CA LYS A 350 3.10 -20.77 -13.81
C LYS A 350 1.66 -21.03 -14.23
N ASN A 351 0.98 -21.99 -13.61
CA ASN A 351 -0.39 -22.39 -13.96
C ASN A 351 -1.47 -21.41 -13.48
N VAL A 352 -1.17 -20.54 -12.50
CA VAL A 352 -2.12 -19.51 -12.07
C VAL A 352 -2.33 -18.49 -13.18
N ARG A 353 -3.59 -18.22 -13.52
CA ARG A 353 -3.96 -17.14 -14.45
C ARG A 353 -3.70 -15.79 -13.79
N LYS A 354 -2.87 -14.97 -14.41
CA LYS A 354 -2.42 -13.67 -13.91
C LYS A 354 -2.58 -12.60 -14.99
N MET A 355 -2.89 -11.37 -14.59
CA MET A 355 -2.85 -10.22 -15.52
C MET A 355 -1.40 -9.79 -15.81
N GLY A 356 -1.20 -9.06 -16.91
CA GLY A 356 0.10 -8.46 -17.29
C GLY A 356 0.98 -9.29 -18.24
N GLY A 357 0.64 -10.55 -18.49
CA GLY A 357 1.39 -11.44 -19.39
C GLY A 357 2.58 -12.14 -18.72
N GLU A 358 3.20 -13.05 -19.47
CA GLU A 358 4.30 -13.88 -18.97
C GLU A 358 5.59 -13.08 -18.73
N GLU A 359 5.89 -12.11 -19.60
CA GLU A 359 7.06 -11.24 -19.46
C GLU A 359 7.04 -10.46 -18.14
N TYR A 360 5.88 -9.91 -17.77
CA TYR A 360 5.70 -9.21 -16.50
C TYR A 360 5.83 -10.17 -15.30
N SER A 361 5.37 -11.42 -15.47
CA SER A 361 5.41 -12.44 -14.42
C SER A 361 6.83 -13.01 -14.19
N LEU A 362 7.77 -12.77 -15.11
CA LEU A 362 9.12 -13.33 -15.05
C LEU A 362 9.93 -12.81 -13.86
N SER A 363 9.80 -11.52 -13.52
CA SER A 363 10.48 -10.94 -12.36
C SER A 363 10.03 -11.59 -11.05
N PHE A 364 8.72 -11.81 -10.89
CA PHE A 364 8.13 -12.50 -9.74
C PHE A 364 8.51 -13.98 -9.68
N LEU A 365 8.64 -14.64 -10.84
CA LEU A 365 9.15 -16.00 -10.90
C LEU A 365 10.60 -16.07 -10.39
N ASN A 366 11.46 -15.15 -10.82
CA ASN A 366 12.85 -15.09 -10.34
C ASN A 366 12.91 -14.83 -8.82
N THR A 367 12.06 -13.94 -8.30
CA THR A 367 11.92 -13.71 -6.86
C THR A 367 11.48 -14.98 -6.13
N LEU A 368 10.46 -15.68 -6.63
CA LEU A 368 10.01 -16.95 -6.08
C LEU A 368 11.16 -17.96 -6.01
N GLU A 369 11.90 -18.16 -7.11
CA GLU A 369 13.02 -19.09 -7.13
C GLU A 369 14.11 -18.75 -6.11
N ALA A 370 14.44 -17.47 -5.95
CA ALA A 370 15.37 -17.02 -4.91
C ALA A 370 14.85 -17.29 -3.49
N GLU A 371 13.56 -17.04 -3.22
CA GLU A 371 12.93 -17.34 -1.93
C GLU A 371 12.91 -18.83 -1.63
N LEU A 372 12.65 -19.68 -2.62
CA LEU A 372 12.67 -21.14 -2.46
C LEU A 372 14.07 -21.66 -2.12
N ASN A 373 15.11 -21.12 -2.76
CA ASN A 373 16.50 -21.46 -2.45
C ASN A 373 16.88 -21.02 -1.02
N ALA A 374 16.49 -19.81 -0.61
CA ALA A 374 16.72 -19.34 0.75
C ALA A 374 15.99 -20.20 1.80
N CYS A 375 14.77 -20.65 1.51
CA CYS A 375 14.05 -21.60 2.36
C CYS A 375 14.79 -22.95 2.43
N PHE A 376 15.32 -23.44 1.32
CA PHE A 376 16.09 -24.69 1.28
C PHE A 376 17.32 -24.64 2.17
N GLU A 377 18.09 -23.54 2.15
CA GLU A 377 19.24 -23.38 3.04
C GLU A 377 18.87 -23.52 4.53
N ASN A 378 17.68 -23.04 4.92
CA ASN A 378 17.18 -23.20 6.28
C ASN A 378 16.81 -24.65 6.59
N TYR A 379 16.19 -25.37 5.66
CA TYR A 379 15.89 -26.80 5.80
C TYR A 379 17.16 -27.66 5.88
N VAL A 380 18.20 -27.34 5.11
CA VAL A 380 19.51 -28.01 5.21
C VAL A 380 20.11 -27.84 6.61
N LYS A 381 20.09 -26.62 7.16
CA LYS A 381 20.55 -26.35 8.53
C LYS A 381 19.74 -27.12 9.58
N LEU A 382 18.41 -27.11 9.46
CA LEU A 382 17.50 -27.84 10.35
C LEU A 382 17.79 -29.35 10.32
N ASN A 383 17.90 -29.93 9.12
CA ASN A 383 18.18 -31.34 8.92
C ASN A 383 19.57 -31.73 9.47
N ASN A 384 20.60 -30.94 9.21
CA ASN A 384 21.94 -31.17 9.75
C ASN A 384 21.97 -31.14 11.29
N GLY A 385 21.17 -30.27 11.91
CA GLY A 385 20.98 -30.24 13.36
C GLY A 385 20.53 -31.59 13.93
N LYS A 386 19.62 -32.30 13.24
CA LYS A 386 19.14 -33.64 13.64
C LYS A 386 20.26 -34.69 13.66
N ASN A 387 21.18 -34.63 12.70
CA ASN A 387 22.32 -35.57 12.63
C ASN A 387 23.34 -35.32 13.74
N MET A 388 23.57 -34.05 14.11
CA MET A 388 24.47 -33.71 15.21
C MET A 388 23.98 -34.33 16.53
N PHE A 389 22.69 -34.22 16.84
CA PHE A 389 22.12 -34.85 18.05
C PHE A 389 22.26 -36.37 18.04
N ARG A 390 22.07 -37.02 16.88
CA ARG A 390 22.25 -38.48 16.76
C ARG A 390 23.71 -38.89 16.93
N SER A 391 24.64 -38.09 16.44
CA SER A 391 26.09 -38.35 16.52
C SER A 391 26.63 -38.27 17.95
N PHE A 392 25.98 -37.53 18.86
CA PHE A 392 26.33 -37.49 20.29
C PHE A 392 25.87 -38.74 21.07
N ARG A 393 24.91 -39.51 20.55
CA ARG A 393 24.35 -40.68 21.27
C ARG A 393 25.37 -41.79 21.45
N THR A 394 26.14 -42.13 20.42
CA THR A 394 27.12 -43.23 20.47
C THR A 394 28.23 -42.95 21.50
N PRO A 395 28.89 -41.78 21.52
CA PRO A 395 29.85 -41.41 22.57
C PRO A 395 29.25 -41.44 23.97
N ALA A 396 28.00 -40.98 24.15
CA ALA A 396 27.34 -41.00 25.45
C ALA A 396 27.12 -42.42 25.98
N VAL A 397 26.74 -43.37 25.10
CA VAL A 397 26.60 -44.79 25.46
C VAL A 397 27.96 -45.39 25.82
N PHE A 398 29.01 -45.11 25.05
CA PHE A 398 30.36 -45.55 25.39
C PHE A 398 30.84 -45.00 26.72
N PHE A 399 30.62 -43.71 26.97
CA PHE A 399 30.96 -43.07 28.23
C PHE A 399 30.25 -43.74 29.42
N LEU A 400 28.95 -44.02 29.29
CA LEU A 400 28.19 -44.73 30.32
C LEU A 400 28.70 -46.17 30.55
N MET A 401 29.00 -46.91 29.48
CA MET A 401 29.54 -48.27 29.57
C MET A 401 30.93 -48.31 30.23
N ILE A 402 31.78 -47.32 29.92
CA ILE A 402 33.09 -47.14 30.56
C ILE A 402 32.92 -46.86 32.06
N VAL A 403 32.03 -45.95 32.44
CA VAL A 403 31.78 -45.59 33.85
C VAL A 403 31.24 -46.80 34.64
N LEU A 404 30.26 -47.53 34.09
CA LEU A 404 29.70 -48.71 34.74
C LEU A 404 30.73 -49.84 34.85
N ASN A 405 31.49 -50.09 33.80
CA ASN A 405 32.53 -51.12 33.82
C ASN A 405 33.64 -50.79 34.84
N TYR A 406 34.05 -49.52 34.93
CA TYR A 406 35.01 -49.06 35.92
C TYR A 406 34.48 -49.24 37.36
N PHE A 407 33.20 -48.93 37.59
CA PHE A 407 32.54 -49.17 38.89
C PHE A 407 32.56 -50.66 39.27
N PHE A 408 32.23 -51.57 38.35
CA PHE A 408 32.28 -53.01 38.61
C PHE A 408 33.70 -53.52 38.83
N GLN A 409 34.68 -52.99 38.10
CA GLN A 409 36.08 -53.31 38.32
C GLN A 409 36.50 -52.99 39.76
N GLU A 410 36.23 -51.77 40.25
CA GLU A 410 36.54 -51.35 41.63
C GLU A 410 35.79 -52.20 42.68
N MET A 411 34.51 -52.55 42.41
CA MET A 411 33.75 -53.46 43.26
C MET A 411 34.39 -54.87 43.34
N PHE A 412 34.86 -55.43 42.23
CA PHE A 412 35.52 -56.74 42.22
C PHE A 412 36.89 -56.71 42.89
N VAL A 413 37.65 -55.61 42.74
CA VAL A 413 38.90 -55.38 43.49
C VAL A 413 38.62 -55.33 44.99
N LEU A 414 37.55 -54.62 45.42
CA LEU A 414 37.16 -54.53 46.82
C LEU A 414 36.79 -55.92 47.41
N LEU A 415 36.13 -56.76 46.62
CA LEU A 415 35.73 -58.13 47.00
C LEU A 415 36.86 -59.17 46.87
N ARG A 416 38.08 -58.77 46.46
CA ARG A 416 39.23 -59.65 46.15
C ARG A 416 38.92 -60.71 45.08
N LEU A 417 38.06 -60.37 44.13
CA LEU A 417 37.72 -61.21 42.98
C LEU A 417 38.63 -60.83 41.80
N ASP A 418 39.93 -61.08 41.93
CA ASP A 418 40.96 -60.58 41.01
C ASP A 418 40.74 -61.03 39.55
N LEU A 419 40.25 -62.27 39.35
CA LEU A 419 39.89 -62.77 38.01
C LEU A 419 38.80 -61.93 37.35
N LEU A 420 37.75 -61.57 38.10
CA LEU A 420 36.65 -60.74 37.59
C LEU A 420 37.09 -59.30 37.34
N ALA A 421 37.91 -58.74 38.23
CA ALA A 421 38.50 -57.42 38.03
C ALA A 421 39.39 -57.35 36.77
N SER A 422 40.19 -58.40 36.52
CA SER A 422 41.03 -58.50 35.31
C SER A 422 40.20 -58.61 34.02
N LEU A 423 39.07 -59.32 34.07
CA LEU A 423 38.12 -59.38 32.95
C LEU A 423 37.48 -58.02 32.67
N CYS A 424 37.09 -57.27 33.71
CA CYS A 424 36.60 -55.89 33.56
C CYS A 424 37.65 -54.98 32.92
N SER A 425 38.90 -55.03 33.38
CA SER A 425 40.01 -54.25 32.81
C SER A 425 40.25 -54.57 31.32
N SER A 426 40.18 -55.86 30.96
CA SER A 426 40.27 -56.28 29.55
C SER A 426 39.09 -55.75 28.71
N LEU A 427 37.88 -55.73 29.27
CA LEU A 427 36.68 -55.17 28.62
C LEU A 427 36.81 -53.65 28.42
N LEU A 428 37.36 -52.93 29.40
CA LEU A 428 37.62 -51.49 29.30
C LEU A 428 38.57 -51.18 28.13
N GLY A 429 39.66 -51.96 27.99
CA GLY A 429 40.57 -51.85 26.85
C GLY A 429 39.85 -52.04 25.51
N LEU A 430 38.95 -53.04 25.43
CA LEU A 430 38.15 -53.27 24.23
C LEU A 430 37.22 -52.08 23.93
N PHE A 431 36.54 -51.53 24.93
CA PHE A 431 35.68 -50.36 24.75
C PHE A 431 36.45 -49.13 24.25
N LEU A 432 37.63 -48.86 24.80
CA LEU A 432 38.48 -47.76 24.36
C LEU A 432 38.97 -47.95 22.92
N ILE A 433 39.36 -49.17 22.53
CA ILE A 433 39.74 -49.48 21.14
C ILE A 433 38.55 -49.28 20.20
N THR A 434 37.36 -49.75 20.57
CA THR A 434 36.15 -49.54 19.75
C THR A 434 35.75 -48.07 19.64
N LEU A 435 35.91 -47.27 20.71
CA LEU A 435 35.64 -45.84 20.70
C LEU A 435 36.67 -45.08 19.86
N ALA A 436 37.96 -45.45 19.94
CA ALA A 436 39.02 -44.90 19.12
C ALA A 436 38.78 -45.23 17.64
N LEU A 437 38.41 -46.47 17.33
CA LEU A 437 38.04 -46.90 15.97
C LEU A 437 36.82 -46.13 15.46
N TRP A 438 35.78 -45.97 16.28
CA TRP A 438 34.60 -45.19 15.92
C TRP A 438 34.94 -43.71 15.66
N THR A 439 35.79 -43.11 16.51
CA THR A 439 36.25 -41.73 16.35
C THR A 439 37.09 -41.57 15.08
N TYR A 440 37.97 -42.54 14.81
CA TYR A 440 38.77 -42.59 13.59
C TYR A 440 37.89 -42.66 12.35
N VAL A 441 36.95 -43.60 12.29
CA VAL A 441 35.99 -43.76 11.18
C VAL A 441 35.16 -42.49 10.95
N ARG A 442 34.76 -41.81 12.03
CA ARG A 442 34.00 -40.54 11.94
C ARG A 442 34.86 -39.36 11.48
N TYR A 443 36.14 -39.32 11.84
CA TYR A 443 37.06 -38.25 11.46
C TYR A 443 37.60 -38.40 10.04
N THR A 444 37.97 -39.62 9.63
CA THR A 444 38.53 -39.88 8.30
C THR A 444 37.45 -40.08 7.24
N GLY A 445 36.26 -40.57 7.62
CA GLY A 445 35.18 -40.90 6.70
C GLY A 445 35.40 -42.20 5.92
N ASP A 446 36.53 -42.87 6.09
CA ASP A 446 36.82 -44.21 5.56
C ASP A 446 36.11 -45.29 6.38
N MET A 447 35.73 -46.41 5.75
CA MET A 447 35.08 -47.56 6.41
C MET A 447 33.71 -47.25 7.05
N ARG A 448 32.85 -46.50 6.34
CA ARG A 448 31.48 -46.15 6.80
C ARG A 448 30.63 -47.34 7.28
N GLU A 449 30.77 -48.51 6.66
CA GLU A 449 30.03 -49.74 7.04
C GLU A 449 30.33 -50.19 8.48
N PHE A 450 31.58 -50.06 8.93
CA PHE A 450 31.96 -50.41 10.31
C PHE A 450 31.38 -49.42 11.31
N GLY A 451 31.40 -48.12 11.00
CA GLY A 451 30.77 -47.08 11.83
C GLY A 451 29.26 -47.31 12.01
N GLN A 452 28.56 -47.69 10.93
CA GLN A 452 27.13 -48.03 10.98
C GLN A 452 26.84 -49.29 11.81
N THR A 453 27.72 -50.29 11.77
CA THR A 453 27.57 -51.52 12.58
C THR A 453 27.74 -51.24 14.07
N ILE A 454 28.66 -50.35 14.44
CA ILE A 454 28.83 -49.89 15.83
C ILE A 454 27.58 -49.11 16.27
N ASP A 455 27.13 -48.15 15.46
CA ASP A 455 25.95 -47.34 15.78
C ASP A 455 24.67 -48.20 15.92
N THR A 456 24.48 -49.25 15.11
CA THR A 456 23.33 -50.17 15.21
C THR A 456 23.38 -51.07 16.44
N LYS A 457 24.55 -51.64 16.78
CA LYS A 457 24.71 -52.44 18.02
C LYS A 457 24.49 -51.63 19.28
N HIS A 458 24.94 -50.37 19.35
CA HIS A 458 24.73 -49.54 20.53
C HIS A 458 23.32 -48.93 20.59
N ALA A 459 22.65 -48.77 19.45
CA ALA A 459 21.24 -48.36 19.42
C ALA A 459 20.33 -49.38 20.13
N SER A 460 20.56 -50.69 19.96
CA SER A 460 19.76 -51.74 20.61
C SER A 460 19.92 -51.77 22.13
N VAL A 461 21.12 -51.47 22.65
CA VAL A 461 21.40 -51.38 24.09
C VAL A 461 20.64 -50.21 24.74
N TYR A 462 20.55 -49.07 24.06
CA TYR A 462 19.82 -47.91 24.60
C TYR A 462 18.30 -48.02 24.44
N VAL A 463 17.82 -48.71 23.38
CA VAL A 463 16.39 -49.00 23.24
C VAL A 463 15.92 -49.99 24.31
N SER A 464 16.73 -51.01 24.63
CA SER A 464 16.43 -51.95 25.72
C SER A 464 16.49 -51.28 27.10
N SER A 465 17.38 -50.31 27.34
CA SER A 465 17.39 -49.54 28.59
C SER A 465 16.19 -48.59 28.74
N ASN A 466 15.70 -48.02 27.63
CA ASN A 466 14.53 -47.13 27.67
C ASN A 466 13.18 -47.89 27.70
N LEU A 467 13.09 -49.07 27.09
CA LEU A 467 11.91 -49.93 27.19
C LEU A 467 11.73 -50.43 28.64
N THR A 468 12.82 -50.85 29.29
CA THR A 468 12.78 -51.26 30.70
C THR A 468 12.51 -50.09 31.66
N ALA A 469 12.94 -48.87 31.34
CA ALA A 469 12.62 -47.67 32.11
C ALA A 469 11.17 -47.15 31.88
N ASN A 470 10.61 -47.31 30.69
CA ASN A 470 9.23 -46.91 30.39
C ASN A 470 8.18 -47.93 30.85
N GLU A 471 8.52 -49.22 30.93
CA GLU A 471 7.63 -50.26 31.50
C GLU A 471 7.56 -50.19 33.04
N SER A 472 8.66 -49.78 33.70
CA SER A 472 8.69 -49.55 35.15
C SER A 472 8.01 -48.24 35.58
N THR A 473 7.97 -47.22 34.72
CA THR A 473 7.22 -45.97 34.99
C THR A 473 5.73 -46.07 34.64
N ASN A 474 5.35 -46.88 33.64
CA ASN A 474 3.93 -47.10 33.31
C ASN A 474 3.21 -48.07 34.26
N SER A 475 3.92 -48.94 34.99
CA SER A 475 3.32 -49.85 35.99
C SER A 475 3.08 -49.21 37.37
N LEU A 476 3.66 -48.03 37.64
CA LEU A 476 3.44 -47.24 38.87
C LEU A 476 2.52 -46.02 38.68
N GLY A 477 2.05 -45.74 37.45
CA GLY A 477 1.24 -44.55 37.12
C GLY A 477 -0.26 -44.77 36.97
N ASN A 478 -0.76 -46.01 37.05
CA ASN A 478 -2.13 -46.37 36.65
C ASN A 478 -3.24 -46.02 37.67
N GLY A 479 -3.03 -44.99 38.50
CA GLY A 479 -3.92 -44.58 39.59
C GLY A 479 -4.50 -43.15 39.53
N ARG A 480 -4.19 -42.35 38.48
CA ARG A 480 -4.68 -40.96 38.38
C ARG A 480 -5.04 -40.57 36.94
N ASN A 481 -6.15 -41.10 36.42
CA ASN A 481 -6.69 -40.71 35.12
C ASN A 481 -8.19 -40.41 35.20
N THR A 482 -8.57 -39.32 35.85
CA THR A 482 -9.88 -38.66 35.65
C THR A 482 -9.84 -37.23 36.18
N ARG A 483 -9.45 -36.25 35.34
CA ARG A 483 -9.82 -34.82 35.38
C ARG A 483 -8.74 -33.98 34.70
N GLN A 484 -8.85 -33.77 33.38
CA GLN A 484 -8.40 -32.58 32.63
C GLN A 484 -8.27 -32.91 31.14
N ARG A 485 -9.39 -33.25 30.49
CA ARG A 485 -9.56 -33.11 29.04
C ARG A 485 -10.92 -32.47 28.80
N ARG A 486 -10.95 -31.14 28.83
CA ARG A 486 -12.03 -30.27 28.35
C ARG A 486 -11.59 -28.81 28.52
N LYS A 487 -10.91 -28.25 27.53
CA LYS A 487 -10.96 -26.84 27.09
C LYS A 487 -9.94 -26.61 25.97
N CYS A 488 -10.30 -25.71 25.05
CA CYS A 488 -9.59 -25.33 23.82
C CYS A 488 -9.78 -26.24 22.59
N ARG A 489 -11.06 -26.37 22.17
CA ARG A 489 -11.46 -26.21 20.76
C ARG A 489 -12.59 -25.18 20.73
N LYS A 490 -12.28 -23.98 20.24
CA LYS A 490 -13.17 -23.04 19.58
C LYS A 490 -12.31 -22.24 18.61
#